data_AF-A0A6L9ZIF0-F1
#
_entry.id   AF-A0A6L9ZIF0-F1
#
_cell.length_a   1.000
_cell.length_b   1.000
_cell.length_c   1.000
_cell.angle_alpha   90.00
_cell.angle_beta   90.00
_cell.angle_gamma   90.00
#
_symmetry.space_group_name_H-M   'P 1'
#
loop_
_entity.id
_entity.type
_entity.pdbx_description
1 polymer ?
#
loop_
_entity_poly.entity_id
_entity_poly.type
_entity_poly.pdbx_seq_one_letter_code
_entity_poly.pdbx_strand_id
1 'polypeptide(L)'
;MKTLTDFQKLVDAEDFLSFFDIPYDQTAVNVNRLHILKMFSVAIAEVDEKKELAEAEKLTEYKTALESAYQTFLTSNAQEQKVFPVFQKEHNDVVKLTEITAE
;
A
#
# COMPACT_ATOMS: atom_id res chain seq x y z
N MET A 1 -0.07 13.07 15.65
CA MET A 1 -0.44 11.65 15.72
C MET A 1 -1.42 11.39 14.58
N LYS A 2 -1.09 10.49 13.65
CA LYS A 2 -2.01 10.05 12.59
C LYS A 2 -3.04 9.13 13.24
N THR A 3 -4.33 9.41 13.08
CA THR A 3 -5.41 8.62 13.69
C THR A 3 -6.30 8.01 12.61
N LEU A 4 -6.94 6.88 12.91
CA LEU A 4 -7.87 6.21 12.00
C LEU A 4 -9.02 7.14 11.58
N THR A 5 -9.47 8.01 12.51
CA THR A 5 -10.50 9.01 12.25
C THR A 5 -10.09 10.06 11.24
N ASP A 6 -8.81 10.48 11.25
CA ASP A 6 -8.30 11.44 10.27
C ASP A 6 -8.22 10.80 8.89
N PHE A 7 -7.76 9.55 8.84
CA PHE A 7 -7.73 8.73 7.62
C PHE A 7 -9.13 8.56 7.00
N GLN A 8 -10.16 8.28 7.79
CA GLN A 8 -11.53 8.09 7.30
C GLN A 8 -12.18 9.37 6.75
N LYS A 9 -11.63 10.56 7.04
CA LYS A 9 -12.12 11.83 6.46
C LYS A 9 -11.58 12.08 5.06
N LEU A 10 -10.51 11.39 4.69
CA LEU A 10 -9.90 11.52 3.37
C LEU A 10 -10.82 10.85 2.35
N VAL A 11 -10.92 11.46 1.18
CA VAL A 11 -11.77 10.98 0.07
C VAL A 11 -11.01 10.91 -1.26
N ASP A 12 -9.87 11.59 -1.34
CA ASP A 12 -9.03 11.68 -2.52
C ASP A 12 -7.81 10.76 -2.41
N ALA A 13 -7.43 10.16 -3.54
CA ALA A 13 -6.27 9.26 -3.60
C ALA A 13 -4.96 9.96 -3.16
N GLU A 14 -4.79 11.23 -3.52
CA GLU A 14 -3.64 12.06 -3.17
C GLU A 14 -3.54 12.30 -1.66
N ASP A 15 -4.68 12.56 -1.02
CA ASP A 15 -4.79 12.73 0.42
C ASP A 15 -4.40 11.44 1.15
N PHE A 16 -4.86 10.28 0.68
CA PHE A 16 -4.45 8.98 1.25
C PHE A 16 -2.95 8.74 1.12
N LEU A 17 -2.38 8.98 -0.07
CA LEU A 17 -0.95 8.79 -0.31
C LEU A 17 -0.10 9.76 0.54
N SER A 18 -0.51 11.03 0.61
CA SER A 18 0.14 12.06 1.43
C SER A 18 0.02 11.74 2.92
N PHE A 19 -1.12 11.23 3.36
CA PHE A 19 -1.34 10.83 4.75
C PHE A 19 -0.35 9.74 5.18
N PHE A 20 -0.01 8.80 4.31
CA PHE A 20 0.98 7.76 4.59
C PHE A 20 2.43 8.13 4.24
N ASP A 21 2.66 9.34 3.72
CA ASP A 21 3.97 9.80 3.23
C ASP A 21 4.51 8.88 2.11
N ILE A 22 3.61 8.37 1.26
CA ILE A 22 3.97 7.52 0.12
C ILE A 22 4.34 8.45 -1.04
N PRO A 23 5.54 8.31 -1.65
CA PRO A 23 5.89 9.11 -2.81
C PRO A 23 5.03 8.72 -4.01
N TYR A 24 4.37 9.69 -4.63
CA TYR A 24 3.52 9.49 -5.79
C TYR A 24 3.71 10.57 -6.85
N ASP A 25 3.45 10.20 -8.10
CA ASP A 25 3.35 11.16 -9.20
C ASP A 25 1.93 11.71 -9.32
N GLN A 26 1.77 13.03 -9.20
CA GLN A 26 0.47 13.69 -9.26
C GLN A 26 -0.25 13.47 -10.59
N THR A 27 0.48 13.38 -11.71
CA THR A 27 -0.13 13.18 -13.03
C THR A 27 -0.69 11.77 -13.13
N ALA A 28 0.10 10.77 -12.71
CA ALA A 28 -0.33 9.38 -12.70
C ALA A 28 -1.55 9.15 -11.80
N VAL A 29 -1.56 9.76 -10.60
CA VAL A 29 -2.68 9.68 -9.66
C VAL A 29 -3.91 10.41 -10.22
N ASN A 30 -3.77 11.61 -10.79
CA ASN A 30 -4.92 12.35 -11.34
C ASN A 30 -5.63 11.58 -12.46
N VAL A 31 -4.87 10.93 -13.34
CA VAL A 31 -5.44 10.11 -14.43
C VAL A 31 -6.13 8.85 -13.88
N ASN A 32 -5.63 8.29 -12.76
CA ASN A 32 -6.04 6.98 -12.26
C ASN A 32 -6.71 7.00 -10.89
N ARG A 33 -7.12 8.18 -10.40
CA ARG A 33 -7.68 8.35 -9.05
C ARG A 33 -8.83 7.40 -8.77
N LEU A 34 -9.70 7.19 -9.76
CA LEU A 34 -10.86 6.30 -9.66
C LEU A 34 -10.45 4.83 -9.49
N HIS A 35 -9.42 4.38 -10.22
CA HIS A 35 -8.91 3.01 -10.10
C HIS A 35 -8.21 2.79 -8.76
N ILE A 36 -7.37 3.75 -8.34
CA ILE A 36 -6.67 3.70 -7.05
C ILE A 36 -7.70 3.64 -5.91
N LEU A 37 -8.69 4.53 -5.89
CA LEU A 37 -9.75 4.55 -4.87
C LEU A 37 -10.57 3.26 -4.86
N LYS A 38 -10.92 2.72 -6.04
CA LYS A 38 -11.68 1.47 -6.15
C LYS A 38 -10.88 0.28 -5.62
N MET A 39 -9.62 0.13 -6.02
CA MET A 39 -8.75 -0.95 -5.57
C MET A 39 -8.46 -0.84 -4.07
N PHE A 40 -8.23 0.39 -3.59
CA PHE A 40 -8.02 0.66 -2.18
C PHE A 40 -9.25 0.36 -1.33
N SER A 41 -10.46 0.71 -1.81
CA SER A 41 -11.70 0.42 -1.09
C SER A 41 -11.94 -1.07 -0.90
N VAL A 42 -11.61 -1.88 -1.92
CA VAL A 42 -11.68 -3.36 -1.83
C VAL A 42 -10.68 -3.86 -0.79
N ALA A 43 -9.43 -3.40 -0.84
CA ALA A 43 -8.41 -3.84 0.09
C ALA A 43 -8.71 -3.43 1.55
N ILE A 44 -9.25 -2.22 1.79
CA ILE A 44 -9.73 -1.80 3.13
C ILE A 44 -10.85 -2.71 3.61
N ALA A 45 -11.80 -3.07 2.74
CA ALA A 45 -12.91 -3.94 3.11
C ALA A 45 -12.41 -5.32 3.56
N GLU A 46 -11.41 -5.88 2.85
CA GLU A 46 -10.77 -7.15 3.24
C GLU A 46 -10.06 -7.05 4.59
N VAL A 47 -9.42 -5.92 4.88
CA VAL A 47 -8.76 -5.68 6.18
C VAL A 47 -9.79 -5.45 7.29
N ASP A 48 -10.91 -4.76 7.00
CA ASP A 48 -11.95 -4.52 8.00
C ASP A 48 -12.76 -5.78 8.34
N GLU A 49 -12.88 -6.72 7.39
CA GLU A 49 -13.40 -8.07 7.66
C GLU A 49 -12.55 -8.83 8.68
N LYS A 50 -11.25 -8.54 8.79
CA LYS A 50 -10.38 -9.05 9.85
C LYS A 50 -10.64 -8.27 11.14
N LYS A 51 -11.70 -8.65 11.86
CA LYS A 51 -12.22 -7.97 13.06
C LYS A 51 -11.28 -7.84 14.27
N GLU A 52 -10.09 -8.43 14.23
CA GLU A 52 -9.21 -8.57 15.41
C GLU A 52 -8.01 -7.61 15.45
N LEU A 53 -7.92 -6.66 14.51
CA LEU A 53 -6.78 -5.73 14.42
C LEU A 53 -6.98 -4.49 15.30
N ALA A 54 -5.97 -4.17 16.11
CA ALA A 54 -5.90 -2.89 16.82
C ALA A 54 -5.80 -1.72 15.82
N GLU A 55 -6.19 -0.50 16.21
CA GLU A 55 -6.15 0.68 15.32
C GLU A 55 -4.77 0.92 14.67
N ALA A 56 -3.69 0.68 15.42
CA ALA A 56 -2.32 0.80 14.92
C ALA A 56 -2.01 -0.24 13.83
N GLU A 57 -2.53 -1.46 13.98
CA GLU A 57 -2.36 -2.52 12.99
C GLU A 57 -3.23 -2.28 11.77
N LYS A 58 -4.49 -1.86 11.95
CA LYS A 58 -5.36 -1.43 10.84
C LYS A 58 -4.71 -0.34 9.99
N LEU A 59 -4.12 0.69 10.61
CA LEU A 59 -3.41 1.75 9.89
C LEU A 59 -2.21 1.22 9.10
N THR A 60 -1.46 0.28 9.68
CA THR A 60 -0.33 -0.37 9.00
C THR A 60 -0.81 -1.18 7.81
N GLU A 61 -1.90 -1.93 7.98
CA GLU A 61 -2.43 -2.79 6.94
C GLU A 61 -3.11 -1.99 5.81
N TYR A 62 -3.78 -0.89 6.14
CA TYR A 62 -4.26 0.09 5.14
C TYR A 62 -3.11 0.74 4.36
N LYS A 63 -2.00 1.08 5.02
CA LYS A 63 -0.82 1.59 4.34
C LYS A 63 -0.29 0.58 3.32
N THR A 64 -0.11 -0.66 3.73
CA THR A 64 0.38 -1.75 2.86
C THR A 64 -0.58 -2.02 1.71
N ALA A 65 -1.90 -2.00 1.98
CA ALA A 65 -2.93 -2.13 0.96
C ALA A 65 -2.86 -1.01 -0.09
N LEU A 66 -2.74 0.25 0.35
CA LEU A 66 -2.62 1.41 -0.55
C LEU A 66 -1.34 1.34 -1.39
N GLU A 67 -0.21 0.99 -0.77
CA GLU A 67 1.07 0.86 -1.44
C GLU A 67 1.03 -0.26 -2.49
N SER A 68 0.48 -1.43 -2.15
CA SER A 68 0.31 -2.55 -3.06
C SER A 68 -0.62 -2.21 -4.24
N ALA A 69 -1.73 -1.49 -3.96
CA ALA A 69 -2.63 -1.02 -5.00
C ALA A 69 -1.94 -0.03 -5.96
N TYR A 70 -1.15 0.90 -5.40
CA TYR A 70 -0.38 1.86 -6.17
C TYR A 70 0.71 1.18 -7.01
N GLN A 71 1.45 0.23 -6.43
CA GLN A 71 2.48 -0.56 -7.13
C GLN A 71 1.90 -1.46 -8.22
N THR A 72 0.74 -2.08 -7.99
CA THR A 72 0.05 -2.90 -8.99
C THR A 72 -0.39 -2.03 -10.17
N PHE A 73 -0.88 -0.82 -9.88
CA PHE A 73 -1.18 0.17 -10.89
C PHE A 73 0.07 0.60 -11.66
N LEU A 74 1.16 0.96 -10.96
CA LEU A 74 2.43 1.32 -11.59
C LEU A 74 2.94 0.18 -12.46
N THR A 75 2.90 -1.07 -12.01
CA THR A 75 3.38 -2.23 -12.79
C THR A 75 2.52 -2.47 -14.03
N SER A 76 1.19 -2.37 -13.89
CA SER A 76 0.25 -2.52 -15.02
C SER A 76 0.42 -1.42 -16.05
N ASN A 77 0.69 -0.19 -15.61
CA ASN A 77 0.93 0.96 -16.46
C ASN A 77 2.41 1.04 -16.94
N ALA A 78 3.34 0.42 -16.21
CA ALA A 78 4.77 0.40 -16.52
C ALA A 78 5.10 -0.54 -17.68
N GLN A 79 4.22 -1.50 -17.99
CA GLN A 79 4.30 -2.23 -19.24
C GLN A 79 4.15 -1.29 -20.46
N GLU A 80 3.41 -0.18 -20.34
CA GLU A 80 3.32 0.86 -21.37
C GLU A 80 4.38 1.97 -21.20
N GLN A 81 4.76 2.31 -19.97
CA GLN A 81 5.76 3.35 -19.70
C GLN A 81 6.87 2.81 -18.81
N LYS A 82 8.00 2.48 -19.45
CA LYS A 82 9.30 1.98 -18.96
C LYS A 82 9.92 2.78 -17.78
N VAL A 83 9.22 2.98 -16.66
CA VAL A 83 9.74 3.86 -15.60
C VAL A 83 9.45 3.32 -14.19
N PHE A 84 10.55 3.26 -13.44
CA PHE A 84 10.73 3.10 -12.00
C PHE A 84 10.74 1.69 -11.39
N PRO A 85 11.95 1.13 -11.15
CA PRO A 85 12.16 0.21 -10.05
C PRO A 85 12.23 1.02 -8.76
N VAL A 86 11.12 1.16 -8.04
CA VAL A 86 11.10 1.95 -6.80
C VAL A 86 10.50 1.16 -5.63
N PHE A 87 11.43 0.81 -4.74
CA PHE A 87 11.28 0.34 -3.36
C PHE A 87 10.68 -1.05 -3.12
N GLN A 88 11.52 -2.08 -3.29
CA GLN A 88 11.56 -3.18 -2.32
C GLN A 88 12.07 -2.62 -0.98
N LYS A 89 11.16 -2.19 -0.09
CA LYS A 89 11.54 -2.06 1.32
C LYS A 89 11.10 -3.32 2.04
N GLU A 90 12.12 -4.13 2.32
CA GLU A 90 12.21 -5.20 3.31
C GLU A 90 10.99 -5.39 4.22
N HIS A 91 10.24 -6.48 3.98
CA HIS A 91 9.87 -7.33 5.09
C HIS A 91 10.88 -8.47 5.12
N ASN A 92 12.03 -8.20 5.75
CA ASN A 92 13.02 -9.22 6.07
C ASN A 92 12.51 -10.05 7.27
N ASP A 93 11.40 -10.74 7.09
CA ASP A 93 11.11 -11.97 7.86
C ASP A 93 11.74 -13.14 7.10
N VAL A 94 13.07 -13.08 6.96
CA VAL A 94 13.85 -14.25 6.55
C VAL A 94 13.73 -15.28 7.65
N VAL A 95 12.92 -16.29 7.35
CA VAL A 95 12.90 -17.59 8.03
C VAL A 95 14.35 -18.02 8.26
N LYS A 96 14.77 -18.10 9.52
CA LYS A 96 16.08 -18.67 9.86
C LYS A 96 16.06 -20.16 9.53
N LEU A 97 16.53 -20.54 8.34
CA LEU A 97 17.02 -21.89 8.06
C LEU A 97 18.39 -22.06 8.73
N THR A 98 18.39 -22.37 10.02
CA THR A 98 19.49 -23.11 10.66
C THR A 98 19.15 -24.59 10.52
N GLU A 99 19.95 -25.53 10.02
CA GLU A 99 21.32 -25.60 9.53
C GLU A 99 21.33 -26.85 8.61
N ILE A 100 21.92 -26.78 7.42
CA ILE A 100 22.32 -27.99 6.69
C ILE A 100 23.84 -27.99 6.66
N THR A 101 24.46 -28.61 7.66
CA THR A 101 25.87 -28.98 7.59
C THR A 101 25.93 -30.37 7.00
N ALA A 102 26.29 -30.44 5.73
CA ALA A 102 26.73 -31.66 5.08
C ALA A 102 28.24 -31.80 5.27
N GLU A 103 28.66 -32.92 5.85
CA GLU A 103 29.99 -33.52 5.67
C GLU A 103 29.79 -35.02 5.40
#